data_AF-A0A2V8P5E8-F1
#
_entry.id   AF-A0A2V8P5E8-F1
#
_cell.length_a   1.000
_cell.length_b   1.000
_cell.length_c   1.000
_cell.angle_alpha   90.00
_cell.angle_beta   90.00
_cell.angle_gamma   90.00
#
_symmetry.space_group_name_H-M   'P 1'
#
loop_
_entity.id
_entity.type
_entity.pdbx_description
1 polymer ?
#
loop_
_entity_poly.entity_id
_entity_poly.type
_entity_poly.pdbx_seq_one_letter_code
_entity_poly.pdbx_strand_id
1 'polypeptide(L)'
;MIIGLPKEIKDNESAGEGSGFEYALYQKAGAMLINSADDVWAEAEMIVKVKEPIAPEYPRMRERQLLFTYLHLAPVHQLTEELLKRKVTGVAYETITDRRGTLPLLTPMSEVAGRMAIQVGAHYLEKMSGGRGILLGGVPGVPAARVVILGGGVVGTNAAKIAVGMGAHVTIIDNNLDRLRELDDIFLSKISTLASSAYMIHD
;
A
#
# COMPACT_ATOMS: atom_id res chain seq x y z
N MET A 1 13.44 -7.18 -20.17
CA MET A 1 12.18 -6.98 -19.41
C MET A 1 11.05 -6.96 -20.41
N ILE A 2 10.14 -7.92 -20.32
CA ILE A 2 8.92 -7.96 -21.13
C ILE A 2 7.85 -7.20 -20.36
N ILE A 3 7.11 -6.33 -21.03
CA ILE A 3 6.11 -5.48 -20.40
C ILE A 3 4.78 -5.72 -21.10
N GLY A 4 3.81 -6.23 -20.33
CA GLY A 4 2.51 -6.63 -20.85
C GLY A 4 1.48 -5.51 -20.81
N LEU A 5 0.84 -5.29 -21.95
CA LEU A 5 -0.19 -4.27 -22.13
C LEU A 5 -1.54 -4.73 -21.54
N PRO A 6 -2.42 -3.79 -21.12
CA PRO A 6 -3.78 -4.11 -20.71
C PRO A 6 -4.60 -4.77 -21.84
N LYS A 7 -5.75 -5.35 -21.44
CA LYS A 7 -6.54 -6.34 -22.21
C LYS A 7 -7.19 -5.81 -23.50
N GLU A 8 -7.32 -4.50 -23.65
CA GLU A 8 -7.88 -3.82 -24.82
C GLU A 8 -6.88 -2.74 -25.23
N ILE A 9 -6.30 -2.86 -26.43
CA ILE A 9 -5.28 -1.93 -26.91
C ILE A 9 -5.92 -0.90 -27.83
N LYS A 10 -5.68 0.37 -27.53
CA LYS A 10 -5.53 1.42 -28.55
C LYS A 10 -4.05 1.55 -28.89
N ASP A 11 -3.72 1.86 -30.14
CA ASP A 11 -2.34 2.05 -30.58
C ASP A 11 -1.57 2.99 -29.62
N ASN A 12 -0.36 2.58 -29.20
CA ASN A 12 0.55 3.28 -28.28
C ASN A 12 0.20 3.31 -26.77
N GLU A 13 -0.71 2.47 -26.27
CA GLU A 13 -0.90 2.31 -24.83
C GLU A 13 0.23 1.48 -24.18
N SER A 14 0.52 1.75 -22.90
CA SER A 14 1.56 1.06 -22.12
C SER A 14 1.01 0.49 -20.81
N ALA A 15 1.69 -0.51 -20.22
CA ALA A 15 1.37 -1.03 -18.89
C ALA A 15 1.53 0.01 -17.76
N GLY A 16 2.31 1.06 -18.01
CA GLY A 16 2.66 2.09 -17.05
C GLY A 16 1.91 3.40 -17.21
N GLU A 17 0.98 3.50 -18.15
CA GLU A 17 0.24 4.74 -18.46
C GLU A 17 -0.40 5.34 -17.20
N GLY A 18 -1.10 4.51 -16.41
CA GLY A 18 -1.71 4.93 -15.13
C GLY A 18 -0.71 5.34 -14.04
N SER A 19 0.58 5.11 -14.26
CA SER A 19 1.69 5.56 -13.40
C SER A 19 2.53 6.67 -14.05
N GLY A 20 2.08 7.24 -15.18
CA GLY A 20 2.77 8.29 -15.91
C GLY A 20 3.96 7.80 -16.75
N PHE A 21 4.05 6.50 -17.04
CA PHE A 21 5.10 5.94 -17.90
C PHE A 21 4.55 5.62 -19.27
N GLU A 22 4.75 6.54 -20.21
CA GLU A 22 4.33 6.39 -21.60
C GLU A 22 5.08 5.26 -22.31
N TYR A 23 4.47 4.75 -23.38
CA TYR A 23 5.03 3.72 -24.26
C TYR A 23 6.48 4.00 -24.70
N ALA A 24 6.77 5.25 -25.11
CA ALA A 24 8.09 5.66 -25.58
C ALA A 24 9.18 5.56 -24.50
N LEU A 25 8.84 5.73 -23.22
CA LEU A 25 9.79 5.61 -22.12
C LEU A 25 10.26 4.16 -21.97
N TYR A 26 9.36 3.21 -22.16
CA TYR A 26 9.71 1.79 -22.15
C TYR A 26 10.60 1.39 -23.31
N GLN A 27 10.29 1.86 -24.53
CA GLN A 27 11.16 1.62 -25.70
C GLN A 27 12.55 2.22 -25.48
N LYS A 28 12.62 3.46 -24.98
CA LYS A 28 13.90 4.14 -24.70
C LYS A 28 14.73 3.42 -23.64
N ALA A 29 14.08 2.75 -22.68
CA ALA A 29 14.72 1.91 -21.68
C ALA A 29 15.14 0.53 -22.20
N GLY A 30 14.87 0.21 -23.48
CA GLY A 30 15.20 -1.07 -24.10
C GLY A 30 14.21 -2.20 -23.79
N ALA A 31 12.97 -1.87 -23.39
CA ALA A 31 11.94 -2.88 -23.19
C ALA A 31 11.45 -3.43 -24.53
N MET A 32 11.21 -4.74 -24.57
CA MET A 32 10.45 -5.35 -25.65
C MET A 32 8.96 -5.21 -25.33
N LEU A 33 8.24 -4.53 -26.21
CA LEU A 33 6.82 -4.25 -26.04
C LEU A 33 6.01 -5.31 -26.80
N ILE A 34 5.17 -6.03 -26.06
CA ILE A 34 4.37 -7.13 -26.56
C ILE A 34 2.90 -6.72 -26.60
N ASN A 35 2.22 -7.11 -27.68
CA ASN A 35 0.87 -6.65 -28.02
C ASN A 35 -0.25 -7.33 -27.23
N SER A 36 0.02 -8.23 -26.30
CA SER A 36 -1.03 -8.79 -25.46
C SER A 36 -0.49 -9.28 -24.12
N ALA A 37 -1.36 -9.26 -23.11
CA ALA A 37 -1.07 -9.89 -21.84
C ALA A 37 -0.81 -11.39 -22.00
N ASP A 38 -1.55 -12.07 -22.88
CA ASP A 38 -1.40 -13.51 -23.11
C ASP A 38 0.00 -13.87 -23.60
N ASP A 39 0.55 -13.10 -24.54
CA ASP A 39 1.90 -13.30 -25.05
C ASP A 39 2.97 -13.03 -23.97
N VAL A 40 2.78 -12.00 -23.12
CA VAL A 40 3.67 -11.76 -21.98
C VAL A 40 3.68 -12.92 -21.01
N TRP A 41 2.49 -13.42 -20.66
CA TRP A 41 2.37 -14.59 -19.81
C TRP A 41 2.94 -15.84 -20.49
N ALA A 42 2.88 -15.97 -21.83
CA ALA A 42 3.39 -17.11 -22.59
C ALA A 42 4.92 -17.11 -22.79
N GLU A 43 5.55 -15.93 -22.93
CA GLU A 43 6.97 -15.81 -23.23
C GLU A 43 7.85 -15.61 -21.99
N ALA A 44 7.37 -14.90 -20.96
CA ALA A 44 8.22 -14.51 -19.84
C ALA A 44 8.55 -15.67 -18.88
N GLU A 45 9.83 -15.91 -18.63
CA GLU A 45 10.26 -16.87 -17.58
C GLU A 45 9.91 -16.37 -16.17
N MET A 46 9.98 -15.05 -15.98
CA MET A 46 9.60 -14.37 -14.74
C MET A 46 8.58 -13.27 -15.03
N ILE A 47 7.48 -13.28 -14.28
CA ILE A 47 6.45 -12.25 -14.28
C ILE A 47 6.62 -11.40 -13.03
N VAL A 48 6.87 -10.10 -13.24
CA VAL A 48 6.91 -9.10 -12.15
C VAL A 48 5.62 -8.30 -12.21
N LYS A 49 4.84 -8.31 -11.12
CA LYS A 49 3.52 -7.65 -11.04
C LYS A 49 3.37 -6.88 -9.74
N VAL A 50 2.36 -6.01 -9.68
CA VAL A 50 1.95 -5.34 -8.44
C VAL A 50 1.01 -6.23 -7.63
N LYS A 51 -0.12 -6.65 -8.20
CA LYS A 51 -1.15 -7.43 -7.50
C LYS A 51 -1.12 -8.91 -7.89
N GLU A 52 -1.71 -9.71 -7.02
CA GLU A 52 -1.90 -11.14 -7.20
C GLU A 52 -2.63 -11.47 -8.50
N PRO A 53 -2.37 -12.62 -9.12
CA PRO A 53 -3.17 -13.09 -10.24
C PRO A 53 -4.64 -13.17 -9.85
N ILE A 54 -5.52 -12.75 -10.76
CA ILE A 54 -6.96 -12.88 -10.62
C ILE A 54 -7.50 -14.03 -11.49
N ALA A 55 -8.75 -14.45 -11.29
CA ALA A 55 -9.32 -15.62 -11.96
C ALA A 55 -9.14 -15.66 -13.49
N PRO A 56 -9.32 -14.56 -14.24
CA PRO A 56 -9.04 -14.53 -15.68
C PRO A 56 -7.57 -14.75 -16.06
N GLU A 57 -6.63 -14.52 -15.15
CA GLU A 57 -5.19 -14.69 -15.36
C GLU A 57 -4.72 -16.10 -15.00
N TYR A 58 -5.47 -16.88 -14.22
CA TYR A 58 -5.06 -18.23 -13.83
C TYR A 58 -4.71 -19.11 -15.03
N PRO A 59 -5.52 -19.18 -16.11
CA PRO A 59 -5.19 -19.95 -17.31
C PRO A 59 -3.83 -19.63 -17.93
N ARG A 60 -3.34 -18.40 -17.75
CA ARG A 60 -2.12 -17.87 -18.36
C ARG A 60 -0.85 -18.31 -17.63
N MET A 61 -0.97 -18.72 -16.37
CA MET A 61 0.17 -19.19 -15.58
C MET A 61 0.68 -20.54 -16.07
N ARG A 62 2.00 -20.66 -16.19
CA ARG A 62 2.69 -21.85 -16.72
C ARG A 62 3.51 -22.57 -15.65
N GLU A 63 3.71 -23.87 -15.86
CA GLU A 63 4.57 -24.69 -15.01
C GLU A 63 6.00 -24.13 -14.96
N ARG A 64 6.55 -24.01 -13.73
CA ARG A 64 7.89 -23.47 -13.43
C ARG A 64 8.09 -22.00 -13.77
N GLN A 65 7.05 -21.26 -14.14
CA GLN A 65 7.12 -19.80 -14.27
C GLN A 65 7.37 -19.17 -12.90
N LEU A 66 8.26 -18.18 -12.83
CA LEU A 66 8.51 -17.41 -11.61
C LEU A 66 7.55 -16.22 -11.55
N LEU A 67 6.72 -16.16 -10.52
CA LEU A 67 5.84 -15.04 -10.26
C LEU A 67 6.37 -14.25 -9.06
N PHE A 68 6.74 -12.99 -9.30
CA PHE A 68 7.25 -12.09 -8.28
C PHE A 68 6.29 -10.91 -8.11
N THR A 69 5.47 -10.96 -7.05
CA THR A 69 4.37 -10.00 -6.83
C THR A 69 3.85 -10.05 -5.38
N TYR A 70 2.90 -9.19 -5.01
CA TYR A 70 2.10 -9.41 -3.81
C TYR A 70 1.12 -10.56 -4.03
N LEU A 71 1.14 -11.60 -3.19
CA LEU A 71 0.28 -12.77 -3.40
C LEU A 71 -0.92 -12.84 -2.45
N HIS A 72 -0.76 -12.37 -1.21
CA HIS A 72 -1.78 -12.43 -0.15
C HIS A 72 -2.44 -13.81 -0.04
N LEU A 73 -1.64 -14.87 -0.04
CA LEU A 73 -2.16 -16.25 -0.18
C LEU A 73 -3.05 -16.69 0.99
N ALA A 74 -2.78 -16.23 2.21
CA ALA A 74 -3.50 -16.66 3.40
C ALA A 74 -5.03 -16.46 3.31
N PRO A 75 -5.56 -15.29 2.87
CA PRO A 75 -6.99 -15.11 2.65
C PRO A 75 -7.51 -15.60 1.28
N VAL A 76 -6.65 -15.95 0.32
CA VAL A 76 -7.05 -16.28 -1.06
C VAL A 76 -6.76 -17.74 -1.39
N HIS A 77 -7.57 -18.65 -0.85
CA HIS A 77 -7.40 -20.09 -1.00
C HIS A 77 -7.36 -20.54 -2.48
N GLN A 78 -8.27 -20.03 -3.30
CA GLN A 78 -8.36 -20.40 -4.73
C GLN A 78 -7.07 -20.10 -5.50
N LEU A 79 -6.43 -18.94 -5.25
CA LEU A 79 -5.17 -18.61 -5.88
C LEU A 79 -4.07 -19.59 -5.47
N THR A 80 -4.04 -19.97 -4.20
CA THR A 80 -3.09 -20.96 -3.68
C THR A 80 -3.26 -22.29 -4.40
N GLU A 81 -4.48 -22.78 -4.57
CA GLU A 81 -4.77 -24.01 -5.30
C GLU A 81 -4.33 -23.94 -6.77
N GLU A 82 -4.59 -22.83 -7.46
CA GLU A 82 -4.19 -22.65 -8.86
C GLU A 82 -2.68 -22.57 -9.04
N LEU A 83 -1.95 -21.89 -8.13
CA LEU A 83 -0.49 -21.88 -8.13
C LEU A 83 0.10 -23.29 -7.94
N LEU A 84 -0.46 -24.07 -7.01
CA LEU A 84 -0.03 -25.45 -6.73
C LEU A 84 -0.32 -26.37 -7.92
N LYS A 85 -1.56 -26.35 -8.42
CA LYS A 85 -2.01 -27.16 -9.57
C LYS A 85 -1.13 -26.93 -10.80
N ARG A 86 -0.72 -25.68 -11.01
CA ARG A 86 0.11 -25.27 -12.16
C ARG A 86 1.60 -25.34 -11.88
N LYS A 87 2.02 -25.65 -10.65
CA LYS A 87 3.43 -25.71 -10.22
C LYS A 87 4.20 -24.43 -10.56
N VAL A 88 3.58 -23.29 -10.28
CA VAL A 88 4.18 -21.95 -10.42
C VAL A 88 5.08 -21.70 -9.21
N THR A 89 6.24 -21.07 -9.42
CA THR A 89 7.09 -20.62 -8.31
C THR A 89 6.66 -19.21 -7.92
N GLY A 90 5.96 -19.06 -6.79
CA GLY A 90 5.54 -17.76 -6.28
C GLY A 90 6.52 -17.19 -5.26
N VAL A 91 6.97 -15.95 -5.47
CA VAL A 91 7.74 -15.17 -4.48
C VAL A 91 6.88 -13.96 -4.09
N ALA A 92 6.39 -13.99 -2.84
CA ALA A 92 5.47 -13.00 -2.31
C ALA A 92 6.21 -11.81 -1.68
N TYR A 93 6.02 -10.60 -2.22
CA TYR A 93 6.66 -9.37 -1.72
C TYR A 93 6.46 -9.17 -0.21
N GLU A 94 5.24 -9.40 0.28
CA GLU A 94 4.85 -9.22 1.68
C GLU A 94 5.45 -10.22 2.65
N THR A 95 6.20 -11.22 2.16
CA THR A 95 6.85 -12.25 2.98
C THR A 95 8.39 -12.16 2.95
N ILE A 96 8.96 -11.32 2.09
CA ILE A 96 10.40 -11.11 2.03
C ILE A 96 10.82 -10.27 3.24
N THR A 97 11.73 -10.82 4.03
CA THR A 97 12.30 -10.17 5.21
C THR A 97 13.77 -9.83 5.02
N ASP A 98 14.22 -8.72 5.63
CA ASP A 98 15.64 -8.41 5.74
C ASP A 98 16.29 -9.09 6.97
N ARG A 99 17.59 -8.85 7.20
CA ARG A 99 18.32 -9.39 8.35
C ARG A 99 17.82 -8.88 9.72
N ARG A 100 17.00 -7.83 9.73
CA ARG A 100 16.40 -7.25 10.93
C ARG A 100 14.95 -7.71 11.12
N GLY A 101 14.45 -8.59 10.26
CA GLY A 101 13.06 -9.07 10.30
C GLY A 101 12.04 -8.05 9.80
N THR A 102 12.46 -6.96 9.14
CA THR A 102 11.53 -6.00 8.54
C THR A 102 11.01 -6.51 7.20
N LEU A 103 9.91 -5.92 6.71
CA LEU A 103 9.34 -6.22 5.40
C LEU A 103 9.66 -5.08 4.42
N PRO A 104 10.86 -5.07 3.80
CA PRO A 104 11.33 -3.93 3.00
C PRO A 104 10.46 -3.64 1.78
N LEU A 105 9.84 -4.66 1.19
CA LEU A 105 8.97 -4.48 0.02
C LEU A 105 7.56 -4.01 0.39
N LEU A 106 7.09 -4.33 1.60
CA LEU A 106 5.79 -3.88 2.14
C LEU A 106 5.85 -2.47 2.76
N THR A 107 7.02 -2.08 3.27
CA THR A 107 7.21 -0.81 3.97
C THR A 107 6.78 0.40 3.13
N PRO A 108 7.21 0.58 1.86
CA PRO A 108 6.80 1.74 1.06
C PRO A 108 5.28 1.87 0.89
N MET A 109 4.57 0.74 0.69
CA MET A 109 3.11 0.75 0.56
C MET A 109 2.43 1.14 1.88
N SER A 110 2.99 0.70 3.01
CA SER A 110 2.52 1.06 4.35
C SER A 110 2.70 2.56 4.63
N GLU A 111 3.80 3.14 4.18
CA GLU A 111 4.04 4.59 4.31
C GLU A 111 3.04 5.39 3.49
N VAL A 112 2.82 5.01 2.22
CA VAL A 112 1.83 5.65 1.34
C VAL A 112 0.43 5.55 1.94
N ALA A 113 0.02 4.36 2.38
CA ALA A 113 -1.29 4.14 2.99
C ALA A 113 -1.51 5.03 4.22
N GLY A 114 -0.52 5.11 5.12
CA GLY A 114 -0.60 5.97 6.30
C GLY A 114 -0.78 7.45 5.96
N ARG A 115 -0.03 7.95 4.97
CA ARG A 115 -0.14 9.36 4.54
C ARG A 115 -1.47 9.65 3.86
N MET A 116 -1.90 8.76 2.96
CA MET A 116 -3.16 8.89 2.23
C MET A 116 -4.37 8.85 3.17
N ALA A 117 -4.33 8.04 4.23
CA ALA A 117 -5.43 7.92 5.19
C ALA A 117 -5.87 9.29 5.77
N ILE A 118 -4.91 10.18 6.05
CA ILE A 118 -5.24 11.52 6.57
C ILE A 118 -5.78 12.43 5.47
N GLN A 119 -5.24 12.38 4.26
CA GLN A 119 -5.75 13.18 3.15
C GLN A 119 -7.18 12.80 2.78
N VAL A 120 -7.45 11.50 2.68
CA VAL A 120 -8.78 10.95 2.42
C VAL A 120 -9.72 11.25 3.60
N GLY A 121 -9.25 11.08 4.84
CA GLY A 121 -10.01 11.44 6.03
C GLY A 121 -10.39 12.92 6.09
N ALA A 122 -9.48 13.82 5.71
CA ALA A 122 -9.74 15.25 5.63
C ALA A 122 -10.85 15.57 4.62
N HIS A 123 -10.78 14.97 3.42
CA HIS A 123 -11.82 15.13 2.41
C HIS A 123 -13.20 14.65 2.91
N TYR A 124 -13.26 13.52 3.60
CA TYR A 124 -14.52 13.02 4.17
C TYR A 124 -15.00 13.76 5.42
N LEU A 125 -14.16 14.59 6.04
CA LEU A 125 -14.62 15.51 7.08
C LEU A 125 -15.36 16.73 6.51
N GLU A 126 -15.22 17.03 5.21
CA GLU A 126 -15.91 18.14 4.56
C GLU A 126 -17.42 17.93 4.55
N LYS A 127 -18.18 19.03 4.68
CA LYS A 127 -19.65 18.96 4.72
C LYS A 127 -20.25 18.44 3.42
N MET A 128 -19.64 18.79 2.28
CA MET A 128 -20.06 18.35 0.95
C MET A 128 -19.85 16.85 0.73
N SER A 129 -18.90 16.26 1.45
CA SER A 129 -18.61 14.82 1.46
C SER A 129 -19.44 14.07 2.51
N GLY A 130 -20.43 14.73 3.15
CA GLY A 130 -21.27 14.16 4.20
C GLY A 130 -20.68 14.23 5.61
N GLY A 131 -19.47 14.79 5.74
CA GLY A 131 -18.77 14.92 7.01
C GLY A 131 -19.33 16.00 7.93
N ARG A 132 -18.67 16.17 9.08
CA ARG A 132 -19.05 17.14 10.11
C ARG A 132 -18.71 18.59 9.74
N GLY A 133 -17.95 18.82 8.68
CA GLY A 133 -17.45 20.14 8.28
C GLY A 133 -16.29 20.62 9.15
N ILE A 134 -15.38 19.72 9.53
CA ILE A 134 -14.24 20.05 10.41
C ILE A 134 -12.97 20.19 9.57
N LEU A 135 -12.30 21.33 9.72
CA LEU A 135 -10.95 21.56 9.17
C LEU A 135 -9.90 20.97 10.12
N LEU A 136 -8.99 20.13 9.59
CA LEU A 136 -7.99 19.42 10.41
C LEU A 136 -7.15 20.38 11.28
N GLY A 137 -6.64 21.46 10.70
CA GLY A 137 -5.79 22.42 11.41
C GLY A 137 -6.53 23.50 12.21
N GLY A 138 -7.86 23.59 12.08
CA GLY A 138 -8.62 24.73 12.58
C GLY A 138 -8.09 26.06 12.02
N VAL A 139 -8.33 27.14 12.74
CA VAL A 139 -7.79 28.50 12.49
C VAL A 139 -7.65 29.22 13.83
N PRO A 140 -6.89 30.33 13.96
CA PRO A 140 -6.85 31.09 15.21
C PRO A 140 -8.26 31.44 15.71
N GLY A 141 -8.58 31.00 16.94
CA GLY A 141 -9.90 31.14 17.56
C GLY A 141 -10.88 29.97 17.32
N VAL A 142 -10.50 28.96 16.52
CA VAL A 142 -11.29 27.75 16.24
C VAL A 142 -10.45 26.49 16.47
N PRO A 143 -10.92 25.52 17.27
CA PRO A 143 -10.15 24.33 17.58
C PRO A 143 -9.84 23.49 16.33
N ALA A 144 -8.64 22.91 16.30
CA ALA A 144 -8.23 21.92 15.33
C ALA A 144 -8.98 20.58 15.54
N ALA A 145 -8.96 19.71 14.52
CA ALA A 145 -9.53 18.37 14.63
C ALA A 145 -8.73 17.50 15.60
N ARG A 146 -9.41 16.50 16.18
CA ARG A 146 -8.78 15.43 16.95
C ARG A 146 -8.69 14.18 16.07
N VAL A 147 -7.49 13.64 15.92
CA VAL A 147 -7.20 12.44 15.14
C VAL A 147 -6.69 11.36 16.10
N VAL A 148 -7.39 10.24 16.15
CA VAL A 148 -6.97 9.06 16.92
C VAL A 148 -6.46 8.00 15.94
N ILE A 149 -5.26 7.48 16.21
CA ILE A 149 -4.59 6.47 15.40
C ILE A 149 -4.39 5.22 16.26
N LEU A 150 -4.93 4.09 15.80
CA LEU A 150 -4.78 2.80 16.47
C LEU A 150 -3.64 2.03 15.80
N GLY A 151 -2.54 1.84 16.53
CA GLY A 151 -1.30 1.24 16.06
C GLY A 151 -0.25 2.29 15.67
N GLY A 152 0.91 2.21 16.32
CA GLY A 152 2.08 3.07 16.15
C GLY A 152 3.12 2.55 15.16
N GLY A 153 2.82 1.50 14.40
CA GLY A 153 3.70 0.95 13.36
C GLY A 153 3.95 1.91 12.19
N VAL A 154 4.48 1.40 11.07
CA VAL A 154 4.86 2.21 9.89
C VAL A 154 3.68 3.06 9.36
N VAL A 155 2.50 2.45 9.24
CA VAL A 155 1.27 3.12 8.78
C VAL A 155 0.87 4.25 9.74
N GLY A 156 0.71 3.95 11.02
CA GLY A 156 0.28 4.93 12.02
C GLY A 156 1.26 6.08 12.21
N THR A 157 2.56 5.80 12.13
CA THR A 157 3.61 6.84 12.19
C THR A 157 3.51 7.80 11.02
N ASN A 158 3.27 7.28 9.81
CA ASN A 158 3.13 8.12 8.62
C ASN A 158 1.80 8.89 8.62
N ALA A 159 0.72 8.30 9.14
CA ALA A 159 -0.53 9.02 9.38
C ALA A 159 -0.32 10.17 10.38
N ALA A 160 0.36 9.92 11.50
CA ALA A 160 0.66 10.94 12.50
C ALA A 160 1.50 12.09 11.92
N LYS A 161 2.51 11.79 11.08
CA LYS A 161 3.30 12.82 10.37
C LYS A 161 2.42 13.77 9.56
N ILE A 162 1.47 13.24 8.79
CA ILE A 162 0.57 14.08 7.99
C ILE A 162 -0.42 14.84 8.87
N ALA A 163 -1.03 14.18 9.85
CA ALA A 163 -2.01 14.83 10.72
C ALA A 163 -1.41 15.97 11.55
N VAL A 164 -0.22 15.76 12.14
CA VAL A 164 0.53 16.82 12.85
C VAL A 164 0.93 17.93 11.88
N GLY A 165 1.40 17.60 10.68
CA GLY A 165 1.75 18.58 9.65
C GLY A 165 0.56 19.43 9.19
N MET A 166 -0.65 18.88 9.23
CA MET A 166 -1.90 19.59 8.95
C MET A 166 -2.47 20.35 10.15
N GLY A 167 -1.80 20.31 11.32
CA GLY A 167 -2.18 21.05 12.52
C GLY A 167 -3.22 20.36 13.42
N ALA A 168 -3.52 19.08 13.18
CA ALA A 168 -4.47 18.34 14.01
C ALA A 168 -3.87 17.95 15.38
N HIS A 169 -4.72 17.77 16.38
CA HIS A 169 -4.36 17.14 17.65
C HIS A 169 -4.37 15.62 17.48
N VAL A 170 -3.20 14.99 17.60
CA VAL A 170 -3.03 13.56 17.31
C VAL A 170 -2.84 12.76 18.59
N THR A 171 -3.57 11.65 18.72
CA THR A 171 -3.36 10.62 19.73
C THR A 171 -3.05 9.29 19.06
N ILE A 172 -1.95 8.63 19.45
CA ILE A 172 -1.60 7.29 18.99
C ILE A 172 -1.78 6.31 20.14
N ILE A 173 -2.50 5.22 19.88
CA ILE A 173 -2.72 4.13 20.83
C ILE A 173 -1.98 2.88 20.34
N ASP A 174 -1.11 2.31 21.17
CA ASP A 174 -0.36 1.09 20.85
C ASP A 174 -0.19 0.22 22.10
N ASN A 175 0.05 -1.09 21.93
CA ASN A 175 0.30 -2.01 23.03
C ASN A 175 1.79 -2.09 23.42
N ASN A 176 2.69 -1.59 22.57
CA ASN A 176 4.13 -1.60 22.78
C ASN A 176 4.60 -0.26 23.36
N LEU A 177 4.97 -0.27 24.65
CA LEU A 177 5.43 0.93 25.35
C LEU A 177 6.74 1.49 24.79
N ASP A 178 7.67 0.66 24.34
CA ASP A 178 8.91 1.13 23.71
C ASP A 178 8.59 1.86 22.41
N ARG A 179 7.64 1.34 21.63
CA ARG A 179 7.18 2.01 20.42
C ARG A 179 6.52 3.36 20.72
N LEU A 180 5.73 3.46 21.79
CA LEU A 180 5.14 4.74 22.22
C LEU A 180 6.20 5.75 22.67
N ARG A 181 7.28 5.31 23.35
CA ARG A 181 8.42 6.18 23.70
C ARG A 181 9.12 6.70 22.45
N GLU A 182 9.42 5.82 21.50
CA GLU A 182 10.03 6.22 20.21
C GLU A 182 9.18 7.25 19.48
N LEU A 183 7.85 7.08 19.49
CA LEU A 183 6.94 8.03 18.85
C LEU A 183 6.92 9.38 19.58
N ASP A 184 6.90 9.39 20.93
CA ASP A 184 6.99 10.64 21.69
C ASP A 184 8.26 11.42 21.35
N ASP A 185 9.41 10.73 21.28
CA ASP A 185 10.71 11.31 20.89
C ASP A 185 10.68 11.85 19.44
N ILE A 186 10.17 11.07 18.49
CA ILE A 186 10.10 11.45 17.06
C ILE A 186 9.25 12.72 16.87
N PHE A 187 8.17 12.85 17.61
CA PHE A 187 7.23 13.95 17.47
C PHE A 187 7.48 15.10 18.45
N LEU A 188 8.52 15.01 19.30
CA LEU A 188 8.90 16.04 20.28
C LEU A 188 7.71 16.47 21.13
N SER A 189 6.98 15.48 21.66
CA SER A 189 5.76 15.66 22.47
C SER A 189 4.62 16.44 21.79
N LYS A 190 4.60 16.54 20.45
CA LYS A 190 3.48 17.14 19.68
C LYS A 190 2.27 16.21 19.54
N ILE A 191 2.39 14.96 19.95
CA ILE A 191 1.32 13.98 19.95
C ILE A 191 1.09 13.48 21.37
N SER A 192 -0.08 12.91 21.63
CA SER A 192 -0.32 12.10 22.82
C SER A 192 -0.13 10.62 22.49
N THR A 193 0.57 9.89 23.35
CA THR A 193 0.75 8.44 23.23
C THR A 193 0.04 7.76 24.39
N LEU A 194 -0.79 6.76 24.09
CA LEU A 194 -1.57 6.03 25.09
C LEU A 194 -1.34 4.53 24.96
N ALA A 195 -1.12 3.87 26.10
CA ALA A 195 -1.06 2.42 26.14
C ALA A 195 -2.45 1.82 25.90
N SER A 196 -2.54 0.86 24.98
CA SER A 196 -3.75 0.09 24.74
C SER A 196 -4.08 -0.74 25.98
N SER A 197 -5.13 -0.35 26.69
CA SER A 197 -5.65 -1.06 27.86
C SER A 197 -7.15 -0.87 27.92
N ALA A 198 -7.87 -1.83 28.51
CA ALA A 198 -9.32 -1.74 28.65
C ALA A 198 -9.72 -0.39 29.28
N TYR A 199 -9.06 0.00 30.37
CA TYR A 199 -9.31 1.27 31.06
C TYR A 199 -9.15 2.52 30.19
N MET A 200 -8.22 2.51 29.23
CA MET A 200 -7.93 3.66 28.35
C MET A 200 -8.75 3.67 27.05
N ILE A 201 -9.45 2.57 26.75
CA ILE A 201 -10.27 2.41 25.52
C ILE A 201 -11.77 2.38 25.86
N HIS A 202 -12.15 2.64 27.11
CA HIS A 202 -13.55 2.80 27.52
C HIS A 202 -14.06 4.24 27.35
N ASP A 203 -15.28 4.35 26.84
CA ASP A 203 -16.17 5.53 26.64
C ASP A 203 -15.54 6.85 26.14
#